data_AF-A0A4S4BZG0-F1
#
_entry.id   AF-A0A4S4BZG0-F1
#
_cell.length_a   1.000
_cell.length_b   1.000
_cell.length_c   1.000
_cell.angle_alpha   90.00
_cell.angle_beta   90.00
_cell.angle_gamma   90.00
#
_symmetry.space_group_name_H-M   'P 1'
#
loop_
_entity.id
_entity.type
_entity.pdbx_description
1 polymer ?
#
loop_
_entity_poly.entity_id
_entity_poly.type
_entity_poly.pdbx_seq_one_letter_code
_entity_poly.pdbx_strand_id
1 'polypeptide(L)' 'MDLLSTDDLKLLVEILFRQQYAIEIICSELNDIEAGLKSMDDESYKRLVSLYDRLRVR' A
#
# COMPACT_ATOMS: atom_id res chain seq x y z
N MET A 1 5.44 15.51 15.52
CA MET A 1 4.73 15.02 14.33
C MET A 1 3.29 14.96 14.77
N ASP A 2 2.49 15.98 14.41
CA ASP A 2 1.08 15.98 14.79
C ASP A 2 0.41 14.74 14.21
N LEU A 3 -0.41 14.08 15.02
CA LEU A 3 -1.17 12.92 14.56
C LEU A 3 -2.12 13.43 13.47
N LEU A 4 -1.98 12.93 12.24
CA LEU A 4 -2.91 13.24 11.16
C LEU A 4 -4.33 12.90 11.62
N SER A 5 -5.26 13.83 11.42
CA SER A 5 -6.65 13.53 11.67
C SER A 5 -7.11 12.44 10.71
N THR A 6 -8.23 11.78 11.03
CA THR A 6 -8.82 10.80 10.11
C THR A 6 -9.15 11.40 8.74
N ASP A 7 -9.50 12.68 8.69
CA ASP A 7 -9.81 13.36 7.44
C ASP A 7 -8.55 13.70 6.63
N ASP A 8 -7.45 14.06 7.30
CA ASP A 8 -6.16 14.23 6.63
C ASP A 8 -5.65 12.92 6.02
N LEU A 9 -5.82 11.80 6.74
CA LEU A 9 -5.47 10.47 6.24
C LEU A 9 -6.28 10.08 5.00
N LYS A 10 -7.60 10.34 5.00
CA LYS A 10 -8.46 10.08 3.83
C LYS A 10 -8.02 10.92 2.64
N LEU A 11 -7.78 12.22 2.84
CA LEU A 11 -7.33 13.11 1.77
C LEU A 11 -6.00 12.63 1.18
N LEU A 12 -5.04 12.24 2.04
CA LEU A 12 -3.76 11.70 1.58
C LEU A 12 -3.94 10.44 0.74
N VAL A 13 -4.78 9.51 1.20
CA VAL A 13 -5.09 8.27 0.47
C VAL A 13 -5.75 8.57 -0.88
N GLU A 14 -6.68 9.53 -0.95
CA GLU A 14 -7.29 9.95 -2.23
C GLU A 14 -6.26 10.52 -3.21
N ILE A 15 -5.34 11.36 -2.73
CA ILE A 15 -4.27 11.94 -3.55
C ILE A 15 -3.35 10.84 -4.11
N LEU A 16 -2.97 9.86 -3.27
CA LEU A 16 -2.14 8.72 -3.69
C LEU A 16 -2.83 7.86 -4.76
N PHE A 17 -4.15 7.68 -4.67
CA PHE A 17 -4.90 6.96 -5.71
C PHE A 17 -5.00 7.74 -7.02
N ARG A 18 -5.20 9.06 -6.99
CA ARG A 18 -5.29 9.88 -8.21
C ARG A 18 -4.00 9.85 -9.04
N GLN A 19 -2.85 9.70 -8.39
CA GLN A 19 -1.54 9.74 -9.04
C GLN A 19 -0.96 8.34 -9.32
N GLN A 20 -1.74 7.27 -9.10
CA GLN A 20 -1.29 5.87 -9.21
C GLN A 20 -0.10 5.49 -8.30
N TYR A 21 0.37 6.38 -7.41
CA TYR A 21 1.44 6.06 -6.46
C TYR A 21 1.06 4.94 -5.48
N ALA A 22 -0.23 4.79 -5.17
CA ALA A 22 -0.66 3.69 -4.30
C ALA A 22 -0.28 2.31 -4.86
N ILE A 23 -0.42 2.09 -6.17
CA ILE A 23 -0.04 0.80 -6.78
C ILE A 23 1.48 0.64 -6.86
N GLU A 24 2.22 1.71 -7.13
CA GLU A 24 3.69 1.67 -7.14
C GLU A 24 4.28 1.31 -5.78
N ILE A 25 3.76 1.91 -4.71
CA ILE A 25 4.17 1.60 -3.33
C ILE A 25 3.92 0.13 -3.01
N ILE A 26 2.74 -0.38 -3.35
CA ILE A 26 2.39 -1.78 -3.09
C ILE A 26 3.26 -2.74 -3.90
N CYS A 27 3.55 -2.43 -5.17
CA CYS A 27 4.49 -3.20 -5.98
C CYS A 27 5.89 -3.24 -5.35
N SER A 28 6.38 -2.08 -4.87
CA SER A 28 7.70 -1.99 -4.24
C SER A 28 7.75 -2.82 -2.95
N GLU A 29 6.72 -2.74 -2.09
CA GLU A 29 6.65 -3.51 -0.86
C GLU A 29 6.62 -5.02 -1.15
N LEU A 30 5.80 -5.45 -2.11
CA LEU A 30 5.75 -6.87 -2.52
C LEU A 30 7.10 -7.35 -3.06
N ASN A 31 7.75 -6.56 -3.91
CA ASN A 31 9.06 -6.90 -4.47
C ASN A 31 10.15 -6.98 -3.38
N ASP A 32 10.14 -6.08 -2.41
CA ASP A 32 11.08 -6.12 -1.28
C ASP A 32 10.87 -7.39 -0.43
N ILE A 33 9.62 -7.80 -0.22
CA ILE A 33 9.28 -9.03 0.53
C ILE A 33 9.72 -10.26 -0.26
N GLU A 34 9.41 -10.33 -1.55
CA GLU A 34 9.74 -11.46 -2.43
C GLU A 34 11.25 -11.60 -2.67
N ALA A 35 11.99 -10.48 -2.64
CA ALA A 35 13.44 -10.46 -2.68
C ALA A 35 14.11 -10.77 -1.32
N GLY A 36 13.32 -10.94 -0.24
CA GLY A 36 13.83 -11.18 1.11
C GLY A 36 14.49 -9.96 1.76
N LEU A 37 14.26 -8.75 1.22
CA LEU A 37 14.76 -7.48 1.77
C LEU A 37 13.89 -6.98 2.93
N LYS A 38 12.63 -7.39 2.98
CA LYS A 38 11.68 -7.12 4.07
C LYS A 38 11.04 -8.40 4.57
N SER A 39 10.80 -8.45 5.89
CA SER A 39 10.03 -9.51 6.53
C SER A 39 8.66 -8.97 6.91
N MET A 40 7.62 -9.72 6.56
CA MET A 40 6.23 -9.43 6.86
C MET A 40 5.56 -10.74 7.24
N ASP A 41 4.64 -10.71 8.20
CA ASP A 41 3.87 -11.91 8.55
C ASP A 41 2.94 -12.33 7.40
N ASP A 42 2.61 -13.62 7.34
CA ASP A 42 1.81 -14.21 6.27
C ASP A 42 0.42 -13.57 6.13
N GLU A 43 -0.17 -13.07 7.22
CA GLU A 43 -1.49 -12.43 7.19
C GLU A 43 -1.40 -11.05 6.54
N SER A 44 -0.44 -10.23 6.95
CA SER A 44 -0.17 -8.92 6.36
C SER A 44 0.22 -9.04 4.89
N TYR A 45 1.04 -10.03 4.52
CA TYR A 45 1.39 -10.29 3.11
C TYR A 45 0.15 -10.62 2.27
N LYS A 46 -0.71 -11.54 2.73
CA LYS A 46 -1.96 -11.88 2.03
C LYS A 46 -2.88 -10.67 1.86
N ARG A 47 -2.95 -9.79 2.86
CA ARG A 47 -3.74 -8.54 2.77
C ARG A 47 -3.13 -7.59 1.75
N LEU A 48 -1.81 -7.48 1.68
CA LEU A 48 -1.09 -6.66 0.71
C LEU A 48 -1.30 -7.16 -0.73
N VAL A 49 -1.22 -8.46 -0.96
CA VAL A 49 -1.54 -9.08 -2.27
C VAL A 49 -3.00 -8.82 -2.65
N SER A 50 -3.95 -8.99 -1.73
CA SER A 50 -5.35 -8.68 -2.02
C SER A 50 -5.59 -7.20 -2.35
N LEU A 51 -4.84 -6.30 -1.70
CA LEU A 51 -4.85 -4.87 -2.00
C LEU A 51 -4.32 -4.60 -3.41
N TYR A 52 -3.20 -5.20 -3.79
CA TYR A 52 -2.64 -5.11 -5.14
C TYR A 52 -3.67 -5.52 -6.21
N ASP A 53 -4.32 -6.68 -6.04
CA ASP A 53 -5.32 -7.17 -6.99
C ASP A 53 -6.50 -6.21 -7.16
N ARG A 54 -6.99 -5.63 -6.06
CA ARG A 54 -8.10 -4.67 -6.09
C ARG A 54 -7.74 -3.37 -6.78
N LEU A 55 -6.49 -2.93 -6.68
CA LEU A 55 -6.02 -1.68 -7.27
C LEU A 55 -5.67 -1.82 -8.74
N ARG A 56 -5.22 -3.00 -9.17
CA ARG A 56 -4.92 -3.29 -10.57
C ARG A 56 -6.16 -3.42 -11.45
N VAL A 57 -7.30 -3.78 -10.87
CA VAL A 57 -8.59 -3.95 -11.59
C VAL A 57 -9.32 -2.62 -11.82
N ARG A 58 -8.82 -1.52 -11.27
CA ARG A 58 -9.45 -0.20 -11.31
C ARG A 58 -8.82 0.71 -12.36
#